data_AF-W4RTU8-F1
#
_entry.id   AF-W4RTU8-F1
#
_cell.length_a   1.000
_cell.length_b   1.000
_cell.length_c   1.000
_cell.angle_alpha   90.00
_cell.angle_beta   90.00
_cell.angle_gamma   90.00
#
_symmetry.space_group_name_H-M   'P 1'
#
loop_
_entity.id
_entity.type
_entity.pdbx_description
1 polymer ?
#
loop_
_entity_poly.entity_id
_entity_poly.type
_entity_poly.pdbx_seq_one_letter_code
_entity_poly.pdbx_strand_id
1 'polypeptide(L)'
;MEPIVQGKYLYQNSFKVKLGIKSKKYQTMLEGLTPEQIHDELAMELQKVSFIRNMKIARVNKAISAIIQSLIVFLLLAIFALGNEVILFEGGQAMLSFDLDMKLFIVLYIAHKIADYLLQTDYQARMKSTNIAPLITHCLIYTVTVMSFAYLFTGFFSWAAILVMFLSHLIIDNQTFLHWWAKYIKRIPEPSNKNVKMTLLELDQSFHYIVLFIISYLN
;
A
#
# COMPACT_ATOMS: atom_id res chain seq x y z
N MET A 1 -7.98 -3.58 23.27
CA MET A 1 -8.77 -4.68 22.65
C MET A 1 -8.05 -5.99 22.89
N GLU A 2 -8.69 -6.97 23.52
CA GLU A 2 -8.16 -8.34 23.57
C GLU A 2 -8.27 -8.96 22.17
N PRO A 3 -7.19 -9.54 21.61
CA PRO A 3 -7.23 -10.08 20.26
C PRO A 3 -8.16 -11.31 20.22
N ILE A 4 -9.21 -11.23 19.40
CA ILE A 4 -10.08 -12.38 19.10
C ILE A 4 -9.35 -13.23 18.06
N VAL A 5 -9.05 -14.48 18.42
CA VAL A 5 -8.30 -15.43 17.57
C VAL A 5 -9.30 -16.29 16.79
N GLN A 6 -9.21 -16.30 15.46
CA GLN A 6 -9.96 -17.22 14.60
C GLN A 6 -9.01 -17.88 13.60
N GLY A 7 -9.03 -19.21 13.52
CA GLY A 7 -8.29 -19.98 12.53
C GLY A 7 -8.97 -21.32 12.25
N LYS A 8 -9.24 -21.60 10.97
CA LYS A 8 -10.16 -22.64 10.47
C LYS A 8 -9.72 -24.10 10.70
N TYR A 9 -8.45 -24.34 11.06
CA TYR A 9 -7.89 -25.71 11.09
C TYR A 9 -7.23 -26.12 12.41
N LEU A 10 -7.12 -25.23 13.41
CA LEU A 10 -6.37 -25.52 14.65
C LEU A 10 -7.06 -25.08 15.93
N TYR A 11 -8.13 -24.28 15.85
CA TYR A 11 -8.83 -23.74 17.01
C TYR A 11 -10.23 -24.33 17.06
N GLN A 12 -10.36 -25.55 17.60
CA GLN A 12 -11.65 -25.97 18.15
C GLN A 12 -11.97 -25.04 19.32
N ASN A 13 -13.07 -24.30 19.18
CA ASN A 13 -13.65 -23.40 20.17
C ASN A 13 -12.73 -22.30 20.70
N SER A 14 -13.09 -21.08 20.29
CA SER A 14 -12.67 -19.80 20.83
C SER A 14 -12.57 -19.77 22.36
N PHE A 15 -11.37 -20.01 22.89
CA PHE A 15 -10.99 -19.51 24.19
C PHE A 15 -10.19 -18.23 24.01
N LYS A 16 -10.54 -17.19 24.78
CA LYS A 16 -9.73 -15.97 24.90
C LYS A 16 -8.36 -16.33 25.48
N VAL A 17 -7.39 -16.59 24.61
CA VAL A 17 -6.03 -16.93 25.05
C VAL A 17 -5.33 -15.68 25.54
N LYS A 18 -5.10 -15.60 26.85
CA LYS A 18 -4.34 -14.51 27.46
C LYS A 18 -2.85 -14.72 27.18
N LEU A 19 -2.27 -13.89 26.31
CA LEU A 19 -0.88 -14.00 25.85
C LEU A 19 0.19 -13.57 26.89
N GLY A 20 -0.22 -13.26 28.12
CA GLY A 20 0.70 -12.76 29.15
C GLY A 20 0.23 -13.12 30.55
N ILE A 21 0.97 -14.03 31.19
CA ILE A 21 0.83 -14.41 32.60
C ILE A 21 2.21 -14.20 33.23
N LYS A 22 2.28 -13.69 34.47
CA LYS A 22 3.57 -13.57 35.18
C LYS A 22 4.14 -14.97 35.44
N SER A 23 5.43 -15.18 35.17
CA SER A 23 6.10 -16.48 35.31
C SER A 23 5.90 -17.12 36.69
N LYS A 24 5.94 -16.32 37.75
CA LYS A 24 5.69 -16.78 39.13
C LYS A 24 4.27 -17.34 39.32
N LYS A 25 3.27 -16.69 38.74
CA LYS A 25 1.86 -17.16 38.77
C LYS A 25 1.68 -18.42 37.92
N TYR A 26 2.43 -18.52 36.83
CA TYR A 26 2.41 -19.68 35.94
C TYR A 26 3.05 -20.92 36.59
N GLN A 27 4.17 -20.78 37.29
CA GLN A 27 4.78 -21.86 38.06
C GLN A 27 3.84 -22.43 39.12
N THR A 28 3.20 -21.56 39.92
CA THR A 28 2.21 -21.99 40.92
C THR A 28 0.98 -22.66 40.27
N MET A 29 0.62 -22.30 39.04
CA MET A 29 -0.45 -22.96 38.30
C MET A 29 -0.06 -24.38 37.86
N LEU A 30 1.21 -24.60 37.52
CA LEU A 30 1.73 -25.91 37.10
C LEU A 30 1.90 -26.89 38.27
N GLU A 31 2.21 -26.39 39.48
CA GLU A 31 2.42 -27.20 40.69
C GLU A 31 1.17 -27.99 41.12
N GLY A 32 -0.03 -27.59 40.68
CA GLY A 32 -1.30 -28.24 41.02
C GLY A 32 -1.88 -29.16 39.94
N LEU A 33 -1.16 -29.41 38.83
CA LEU A 33 -1.69 -30.15 37.68
C LEU A 33 -1.21 -31.60 37.64
N THR A 34 -2.04 -32.48 37.10
CA THR A 34 -1.65 -33.86 36.79
C THR A 34 -0.73 -33.93 35.56
N PRO A 35 0.04 -35.01 35.36
CA PRO A 35 0.92 -35.15 34.20
C PRO A 35 0.20 -34.97 32.84
N GLU A 36 -1.01 -35.49 32.69
CA GLU A 36 -1.82 -35.28 31.47
C GLU A 36 -2.19 -33.80 31.26
N GLN A 37 -2.60 -33.11 32.32
CA GLN A 37 -2.91 -31.68 32.25
C GLN A 37 -1.68 -30.82 31.94
N ILE A 38 -0.49 -31.25 32.37
CA ILE A 38 0.78 -30.59 32.01
C ILE A 38 1.07 -30.76 30.52
N HIS A 39 0.79 -31.92 29.93
CA HIS A 39 0.94 -32.13 28.49
C HIS A 39 0.01 -31.24 27.66
N ASP A 40 -1.24 -31.09 28.09
CA ASP A 40 -2.22 -30.21 27.44
C ASP A 40 -1.81 -28.72 27.53
N GLU A 41 -1.33 -28.28 28.70
CA GLU A 41 -0.84 -26.90 28.88
C GLU A 41 0.41 -26.62 28.02
N LEU A 42 1.34 -27.60 27.94
CA LEU A 42 2.51 -27.48 27.08
C LEU A 42 2.12 -27.38 25.59
N ALA A 43 1.12 -28.17 25.16
CA ALA A 43 0.60 -28.09 23.80
C ALA A 43 0.00 -26.70 23.50
N MET A 44 -0.74 -26.12 24.45
CA MET A 44 -1.27 -24.76 24.32
C MET A 44 -0.16 -23.69 24.26
N GLU A 45 0.89 -23.78 25.09
CA GLU A 45 2.01 -22.83 25.03
C GLU A 45 2.78 -22.91 23.72
N LEU A 46 3.02 -24.11 23.20
CA LEU A 46 3.63 -24.30 21.87
C LEU A 46 2.79 -23.65 20.76
N GLN A 47 1.46 -23.76 20.85
CA GLN A 47 0.56 -23.08 19.93
C GLN A 47 0.64 -21.55 20.06
N LYS A 48 0.71 -21.00 21.29
CA LYS A 48 0.88 -19.55 21.52
C LYS A 48 2.19 -19.05 20.91
N VAL A 49 3.29 -19.75 21.13
CA VAL A 49 4.60 -19.41 20.57
C VAL A 49 4.57 -19.44 19.04
N SER A 50 3.99 -20.49 18.45
CA SER A 50 3.81 -20.62 17.00
C SER A 50 2.99 -19.46 16.43
N PHE A 51 1.89 -19.08 17.11
CA PHE A 51 1.05 -17.95 16.72
C PHE A 51 1.79 -16.61 16.78
N ILE A 52 2.51 -16.33 17.87
CA ILE A 52 3.31 -15.10 18.02
C ILE A 52 4.36 -15.03 16.91
N ARG A 53 5.04 -16.14 16.61
CA ARG A 53 6.02 -16.24 15.53
C ARG A 53 5.36 -15.91 14.18
N ASN A 54 4.23 -16.54 13.87
CA ASN A 54 3.51 -16.31 12.60
C ASN A 54 3.04 -14.86 12.46
N MET A 55 2.54 -14.24 13.53
CA MET A 55 2.19 -12.81 13.52
C MET A 55 3.39 -11.88 13.34
N LYS A 56 4.55 -12.22 13.89
CA LYS A 56 5.79 -11.44 13.68
C LYS A 56 6.25 -11.58 12.24
N ILE A 57 6.28 -12.80 11.70
CA ILE A 57 6.64 -13.06 10.29
C ILE A 57 5.69 -12.32 9.35
N ALA A 58 4.37 -12.38 9.58
CA ALA A 58 3.39 -11.65 8.76
C ALA A 58 3.62 -10.14 8.76
N ARG A 59 3.96 -9.55 9.92
CA ARG A 59 4.30 -8.13 10.03
C ARG A 59 5.58 -7.78 9.25
N VAL A 60 6.62 -8.61 9.35
CA VAL A 60 7.87 -8.43 8.63
C VAL A 60 7.64 -8.54 7.12
N ASN A 61 6.95 -9.58 6.67
CA ASN A 61 6.62 -9.78 5.25
C ASN A 61 5.83 -8.59 4.69
N LYS A 62 4.88 -8.04 5.45
CA LYS A 62 4.14 -6.83 5.05
C LYS A 62 5.06 -5.62 4.90
N ALA A 63 6.02 -5.44 5.81
CA ALA A 63 6.99 -4.34 5.72
C ALA A 63 7.95 -4.51 4.53
N ILE A 64 8.47 -5.72 4.31
CA ILE A 64 9.32 -6.04 3.16
C ILE A 64 8.57 -5.78 1.85
N SER A 65 7.32 -6.24 1.73
CA SER A 65 6.49 -6.01 0.56
C SER A 65 6.28 -4.51 0.29
N ALA A 66 6.04 -3.70 1.32
CA ALA A 66 5.90 -2.25 1.17
C ALA A 66 7.20 -1.56 0.71
N ILE A 67 8.35 -1.98 1.23
CA ILE A 67 9.66 -1.47 0.80
C ILE A 67 9.89 -1.82 -0.68
N ILE A 68 9.64 -3.07 -1.06
CA ILE A 68 9.76 -3.52 -2.45
C ILE A 68 8.83 -2.70 -3.36
N GLN A 69 7.58 -2.52 -2.97
CA GLN A 69 6.62 -1.68 -3.70
C GLN A 69 7.12 -0.25 -3.88
N SER A 70 7.67 0.36 -2.82
CA SER A 70 8.26 1.69 -2.89
C SER A 70 9.43 1.76 -3.87
N LEU A 71 10.34 0.79 -3.82
CA LEU A 71 11.50 0.71 -4.72
C LEU A 71 11.05 0.51 -6.18
N ILE A 72 10.01 -0.28 -6.41
CA ILE A 72 9.44 -0.47 -7.75
C ILE A 72 8.89 0.86 -8.28
N VAL A 73 8.15 1.63 -7.49
CA VAL A 73 7.66 2.95 -7.92
C VAL A 73 8.81 3.89 -8.27
N PHE A 74 9.83 3.97 -7.42
CA PHE A 74 11.02 4.80 -7.71
C PHE A 74 11.77 4.33 -8.95
N LEU A 75 11.91 3.02 -9.15
CA LEU A 75 12.55 2.46 -10.32
C LEU A 75 11.76 2.76 -11.59
N LEU A 76 10.43 2.64 -11.57
CA LEU A 76 9.57 2.98 -12.71
C LEU A 76 9.71 4.44 -13.11
N LEU A 77 9.75 5.34 -12.12
CA LEU A 77 9.96 6.77 -12.35
C LEU A 77 11.37 7.06 -12.88
N ALA A 78 12.40 6.37 -12.37
CA ALA A 78 13.76 6.50 -12.88
C ALA A 78 13.90 5.97 -14.31
N ILE A 79 13.28 4.83 -14.64
CA ILE A 79 13.24 4.29 -16.01
C ILE A 79 12.56 5.27 -16.95
N PHE A 80 11.45 5.88 -16.52
CA PHE A 80 10.76 6.89 -17.30
C PHE A 80 11.62 8.12 -17.54
N ALA A 81 12.28 8.63 -16.50
CA ALA A 81 13.23 9.75 -16.62
C ALA A 81 14.36 9.43 -17.60
N LEU A 82 15.02 8.29 -17.43
CA LEU A 82 16.11 7.87 -18.32
C LEU A 82 15.61 7.59 -19.75
N GLY A 83 14.43 7.00 -19.90
CA GLY A 83 13.82 6.76 -21.21
C GLY A 83 13.51 8.05 -21.95
N ASN A 84 13.06 9.09 -21.23
CA ASN A 84 12.82 10.40 -21.80
C ASN A 84 14.13 11.08 -22.24
N GLU A 85 15.16 11.03 -21.38
CA GLU A 85 16.49 11.57 -21.68
C GLU A 85 17.16 10.86 -22.87
N VAL A 86 17.01 9.53 -23.01
CA VAL A 86 17.57 8.78 -24.16
C VAL A 86 16.89 9.16 -25.47
N ILE A 87 15.60 9.51 -25.45
CA ILE A 87 14.88 10.04 -26.61
C ILE A 87 15.35 11.47 -26.94
N LEU A 88 15.69 12.27 -25.92
CA LEU A 88 16.17 13.64 -26.05
C LEU A 88 17.68 13.76 -26.34
N PHE A 89 18.47 12.68 -26.18
CA PHE A 89 19.94 12.69 -26.34
C PHE A 89 20.43 12.95 -27.78
N GLU A 90 19.53 13.17 -28.75
CA GLU A 90 19.89 13.78 -30.04
C GLU A 90 20.10 15.31 -29.97
N GLY A 91 19.90 15.97 -28.83
CA GLY A 91 20.07 17.43 -28.68
C GLY A 91 20.70 17.83 -27.35
N GLY A 92 21.95 18.30 -27.40
CA GLY A 92 22.81 18.59 -26.25
C GLY A 92 22.29 19.58 -25.19
N GLN A 93 22.66 19.25 -23.95
CA GLN A 93 22.91 20.07 -22.75
C GLN A 93 21.77 20.95 -22.19
N ALA A 94 21.21 20.52 -21.05
CA ALA A 94 20.92 21.39 -19.91
C ALA A 94 21.02 20.63 -18.59
N MET A 95 21.99 21.02 -17.76
CA MET A 95 22.11 20.57 -16.37
C MET A 95 21.10 21.36 -15.53
N LEU A 96 19.96 20.75 -15.19
CA LEU A 96 18.92 21.25 -14.26
C LEU A 96 18.27 22.59 -14.65
N SER A 97 17.58 22.65 -15.78
CA SER A 97 16.45 23.58 -15.96
C SER A 97 15.16 22.88 -15.53
N PHE A 98 14.46 23.40 -14.53
CA PHE A 98 13.16 22.88 -14.14
C PHE A 98 12.09 23.37 -15.13
N ASP A 99 11.94 22.73 -16.29
CA ASP A 99 10.86 23.06 -17.23
C ASP A 99 9.65 22.17 -16.94
N LEU A 100 8.71 22.69 -16.15
CA LEU A 100 7.48 22.00 -15.84
C LEU A 100 6.42 22.38 -16.86
N ASP A 101 5.88 21.40 -17.59
CA ASP A 101 4.70 21.63 -18.41
C ASP A 101 3.48 21.84 -17.51
N MET A 102 3.26 23.10 -17.13
CA MET A 102 2.15 23.53 -16.28
C MET A 102 0.79 23.17 -16.87
N LYS A 103 0.67 23.22 -18.19
CA LYS A 103 -0.59 22.90 -18.87
C LYS A 103 -0.88 21.41 -18.75
N LEU A 104 0.12 20.56 -19.00
CA LEU A 104 0.00 19.11 -18.82
C LEU A 104 -0.30 18.76 -17.37
N PHE A 105 0.41 19.34 -16.41
CA PHE A 105 0.17 19.07 -14.99
C PHE A 105 -1.26 19.38 -14.57
N ILE A 106 -1.80 20.55 -14.95
CA ILE A 106 -3.18 20.94 -14.63
C ILE A 106 -4.18 19.96 -15.25
N VAL A 107 -3.98 19.58 -16.52
CA VAL A 107 -4.87 18.63 -17.21
C VAL A 107 -4.84 17.26 -16.53
N LEU A 108 -3.64 16.73 -16.25
CA LEU A 108 -3.46 15.45 -15.56
C LEU A 108 -4.09 15.48 -14.16
N TYR A 109 -3.89 16.57 -13.41
CA TYR A 109 -4.46 16.75 -12.08
C TYR A 109 -6.00 16.72 -12.10
N ILE A 110 -6.61 17.47 -13.02
CA ILE A 110 -8.08 17.51 -13.16
C ILE A 110 -8.60 16.14 -13.60
N ALA A 111 -7.96 15.51 -14.58
CA ALA A 111 -8.37 14.20 -15.07
C ALA A 111 -8.23 13.11 -13.99
N HIS A 112 -7.21 13.19 -13.15
CA HIS A 112 -7.05 12.33 -11.97
C HIS A 112 -8.23 12.47 -11.02
N LYS A 113 -8.66 13.70 -10.71
CA LYS A 113 -9.85 13.93 -9.88
C LYS A 113 -11.13 13.38 -10.49
N ILE A 114 -11.31 13.53 -11.80
CA ILE A 114 -12.45 12.96 -12.51
C ILE A 114 -12.42 11.43 -12.41
N ALA A 115 -11.27 10.81 -12.67
CA ALA A 115 -11.13 9.36 -12.59
C ALA A 115 -11.42 8.81 -11.19
N ASP A 116 -10.80 9.38 -10.15
CA ASP A 116 -10.86 8.86 -8.78
C ASP A 116 -12.14 9.20 -8.03
N TYR A 117 -12.76 10.35 -8.29
CA TYR A 117 -13.93 10.79 -7.53
C TYR A 117 -15.24 10.71 -8.32
N LEU A 118 -15.20 10.90 -9.63
CA LEU A 118 -16.40 10.90 -10.46
C LEU A 118 -16.67 9.54 -11.09
N LEU A 119 -15.64 8.88 -11.63
CA LEU A 119 -15.78 7.63 -12.38
C LEU A 119 -15.54 6.38 -11.52
N GLN A 120 -14.82 6.51 -10.41
CA GLN A 120 -14.65 5.41 -9.47
C GLN A 120 -15.97 5.07 -8.79
N THR A 121 -16.33 3.79 -8.85
CA THR A 121 -17.51 3.29 -8.14
C THR A 121 -17.22 3.04 -6.67
N ASP A 122 -18.27 3.14 -5.86
CA ASP A 122 -18.29 2.75 -4.45
C ASP A 122 -17.74 1.34 -4.18
N TYR A 123 -18.03 0.40 -5.09
CA TYR A 123 -17.53 -0.97 -5.00
C TYR A 123 -16.00 -1.02 -5.19
N GLN A 124 -15.47 -0.32 -6.19
CA GLN A 124 -14.02 -0.21 -6.39
C GLN A 124 -13.34 0.45 -5.20
N ALA A 125 -13.88 1.56 -4.69
CA ALA A 125 -13.31 2.28 -3.55
C ALA A 125 -13.22 1.42 -2.28
N ARG A 126 -14.23 0.58 -2.01
CA ARG A 126 -14.24 -0.30 -0.83
C ARG A 126 -13.39 -1.56 -1.02
N MET A 127 -13.33 -2.11 -2.22
CA MET A 127 -12.74 -3.43 -2.46
C MET A 127 -11.29 -3.39 -2.98
N LYS A 128 -10.78 -2.25 -3.46
CA LYS A 128 -9.45 -2.16 -4.09
C LYS A 128 -8.27 -2.60 -3.21
N SER A 129 -8.41 -2.54 -1.88
CA SER A 129 -7.38 -3.00 -0.93
C SER A 129 -7.45 -4.49 -0.58
N THR A 130 -8.51 -5.19 -1.01
CA THR A 130 -8.75 -6.61 -0.64
C THR A 130 -8.92 -7.52 -1.84
N ASN A 131 -9.31 -6.97 -3.00
CA ASN A 131 -9.55 -7.71 -4.22
C ASN A 131 -8.83 -7.04 -5.40
N ILE A 132 -8.05 -7.83 -6.13
CA ILE A 132 -7.25 -7.36 -7.26
C ILE A 132 -8.09 -6.99 -8.49
N ALA A 133 -9.26 -7.60 -8.68
CA ALA A 133 -10.09 -7.32 -9.85
C ALA A 133 -10.67 -5.89 -9.82
N PRO A 134 -11.34 -5.43 -8.74
CA PRO A 134 -11.77 -4.03 -8.62
C PRO A 134 -10.62 -3.03 -8.70
N LEU A 135 -9.45 -3.38 -8.17
CA LEU A 135 -8.24 -2.56 -8.23
C LEU A 135 -7.78 -2.38 -9.69
N ILE A 136 -7.58 -3.47 -10.43
CA ILE A 136 -7.15 -3.41 -11.84
C ILE A 136 -8.18 -2.66 -12.69
N THR A 137 -9.48 -2.94 -12.52
CA THR A 137 -10.53 -2.24 -13.28
C THR A 137 -10.49 -0.74 -13.01
N HIS A 138 -10.31 -0.32 -11.76
CA HIS A 138 -10.18 1.08 -11.43
C HIS A 138 -8.92 1.70 -12.05
N CYS A 139 -7.76 1.05 -11.94
CA CYS A 139 -6.52 1.52 -12.57
C CYS A 139 -6.66 1.65 -14.09
N LEU A 140 -7.40 0.76 -14.76
CA LEU A 140 -7.66 0.87 -16.21
C LEU A 140 -8.53 2.08 -16.53
N ILE A 141 -9.64 2.26 -15.82
CA ILE A 141 -10.52 3.44 -15.99
C ILE A 141 -9.72 4.72 -15.74
N TYR A 142 -8.90 4.72 -14.70
CA TYR A 142 -8.01 5.80 -14.34
C TYR A 142 -7.06 6.16 -15.49
N THR A 143 -6.23 5.20 -15.91
CA THR A 143 -5.21 5.44 -16.95
C THR A 143 -5.84 5.87 -18.25
N VAL A 144 -6.95 5.25 -18.68
CA VAL A 144 -7.66 5.64 -19.90
C VAL A 144 -8.18 7.07 -19.79
N THR A 145 -8.80 7.44 -18.67
CA THR A 145 -9.36 8.78 -18.46
C THR A 145 -8.25 9.83 -18.49
N VAL A 146 -7.20 9.64 -17.69
CA VAL A 146 -6.09 10.59 -17.56
C VAL A 146 -5.36 10.78 -18.88
N MET A 147 -5.06 9.69 -19.59
CA MET A 147 -4.36 9.77 -20.88
C MET A 147 -5.23 10.35 -22.00
N SER A 148 -6.53 10.07 -21.99
CA SER A 148 -7.45 10.66 -22.97
C SER A 148 -7.51 12.17 -22.79
N PHE A 149 -7.58 12.66 -21.55
CA PHE A 149 -7.56 14.10 -21.26
C PHE A 149 -6.22 14.72 -21.65
N ALA A 150 -5.09 14.10 -21.29
CA ALA A 150 -3.77 14.60 -21.68
C ALA A 150 -3.66 14.73 -23.21
N TYR A 151 -4.04 13.69 -23.95
CA TYR A 151 -4.01 13.71 -25.41
C TYR A 151 -4.94 14.79 -26.00
N LEU A 152 -6.19 14.88 -25.53
CA LEU A 152 -7.18 15.82 -26.08
C LEU A 152 -6.85 17.30 -25.81
N PHE A 153 -6.29 17.62 -24.64
CA PHE A 153 -6.08 19.01 -24.22
C PHE A 153 -4.65 19.52 -24.42
N THR A 154 -3.65 18.64 -24.41
CA THR A 154 -2.24 19.02 -24.59
C THR A 154 -1.56 18.34 -25.77
N GLY A 155 -2.18 17.31 -26.37
CA GLY A 155 -1.55 16.49 -27.40
C GLY A 155 -0.57 15.45 -26.83
N PHE A 156 -0.41 15.39 -25.50
CA PHE A 156 0.55 14.50 -24.86
C PHE A 156 0.15 13.03 -24.99
N PHE A 157 1.07 12.21 -25.51
CA PHE A 157 0.92 10.77 -25.53
C PHE A 157 2.28 10.09 -25.42
N SER A 158 2.47 9.27 -24.39
CA SER A 158 3.69 8.50 -24.17
C SER A 158 3.36 7.12 -23.61
N TRP A 159 3.78 6.07 -24.30
CA TRP A 159 3.63 4.69 -23.82
C TRP A 159 4.32 4.46 -22.48
N ALA A 160 5.45 5.13 -22.26
CA ALA A 160 6.15 5.07 -20.99
C ALA A 160 5.33 5.74 -19.88
N ALA A 161 4.74 6.92 -20.13
CA ALA A 161 3.87 7.59 -19.16
C ALA A 161 2.60 6.78 -18.84
N ILE A 162 1.98 6.14 -19.84
CA ILE A 162 0.84 5.22 -19.65
C ILE A 162 1.21 4.12 -18.66
N LEU A 163 2.33 3.44 -18.91
CA LEU A 163 2.79 2.32 -18.09
C LEU A 163 3.12 2.76 -16.67
N VAL A 164 3.83 3.88 -16.52
CA VAL A 164 4.19 4.45 -15.21
C VAL A 164 2.94 4.83 -14.43
N MET A 165 1.98 5.53 -15.04
CA MET A 165 0.73 5.90 -14.36
C MET A 165 -0.05 4.68 -13.93
N PHE A 166 -0.22 3.70 -14.82
CA PHE A 166 -0.97 2.49 -14.48
C PHE A 166 -0.33 1.72 -13.32
N LEU A 167 0.98 1.46 -13.38
CA LEU A 167 1.67 0.67 -12.36
C LEU A 167 1.82 1.41 -11.03
N SER A 168 2.12 2.72 -11.07
CA SER A 168 2.19 3.52 -9.85
C SER A 168 0.82 3.61 -9.16
N HIS A 169 -0.26 3.84 -9.92
CA HIS A 169 -1.63 3.84 -9.39
C HIS A 169 -1.95 2.49 -8.75
N LEU A 170 -1.67 1.38 -9.44
CA LEU A 170 -1.88 0.02 -8.92
C LEU A 170 -1.17 -0.23 -7.58
N ILE A 171 0.07 0.26 -7.43
CA ILE A 171 0.87 0.07 -6.23
C ILE A 171 0.36 0.95 -5.08
N ILE A 172 0.06 2.22 -5.35
CA ILE A 172 -0.41 3.18 -4.34
C ILE A 172 -1.80 2.76 -3.82
N ASP A 173 -2.72 2.46 -4.74
CA ASP A 173 -4.13 2.16 -4.43
C ASP A 173 -4.38 0.82 -3.73
N ASN A 174 -3.41 -0.10 -3.77
CA ASN A 174 -3.45 -1.33 -2.95
C ASN A 174 -3.28 -1.02 -1.44
N GLN A 175 -3.00 0.23 -1.07
CA GLN A 175 -2.90 0.75 0.30
C GLN A 175 -1.81 0.12 1.18
N THR A 176 -1.12 -0.93 0.73
CA THR A 176 -0.09 -1.62 1.52
C THR A 176 1.09 -0.70 1.79
N PHE A 177 1.59 -0.05 0.75
CA PHE A 177 2.59 1.02 0.83
C PHE A 177 2.11 2.18 1.70
N LEU A 178 0.89 2.67 1.47
CA LEU A 178 0.30 3.79 2.21
C LEU A 178 0.25 3.55 3.72
N HIS A 179 -0.24 2.38 4.14
CA HIS A 179 -0.34 2.01 5.55
C HIS A 179 1.04 1.88 6.21
N TRP A 180 2.03 1.39 5.46
CA TRP A 180 3.41 1.33 5.93
C TRP A 180 3.96 2.74 6.13
N TRP A 181 3.82 3.63 5.15
CA TRP A 181 4.30 5.01 5.25
C TRP A 181 3.64 5.75 6.43
N ALA A 182 2.33 5.61 6.57
CA ALA A 182 1.57 6.18 7.68
C ALA A 182 2.11 5.70 9.04
N LYS A 183 2.39 4.40 9.18
CA LYS A 183 2.82 3.80 10.44
C LYS A 183 4.27 4.10 10.79
N TYR A 184 5.18 4.00 9.82
CA TYR A 184 6.62 4.05 10.09
C TYR A 184 7.20 5.45 9.88
N ILE A 185 6.73 6.18 8.87
CA ILE A 185 7.21 7.53 8.57
C ILE A 185 6.39 8.57 9.32
N LYS A 186 5.06 8.57 9.16
CA LYS A 186 4.17 9.52 9.87
C LYS A 186 3.88 9.13 11.32
N ARG A 187 4.36 7.97 11.78
CA ARG A 187 4.18 7.45 13.15
C ARG A 187 2.72 7.39 13.62
N ILE A 188 1.79 7.13 12.70
CA ILE A 188 0.36 6.93 13.01
C ILE A 188 0.18 5.52 13.62
N PRO A 189 -0.18 5.39 14.91
CA PRO A 189 -0.17 4.10 15.61
C PRO A 189 -1.16 3.10 15.01
N GLU A 190 -2.35 3.60 14.63
CA GLU A 190 -3.44 2.82 14.05
C GLU A 190 -3.97 3.48 12.78
N PRO A 191 -3.35 3.21 11.61
CA PRO A 191 -3.81 3.76 10.34
C PRO A 191 -5.24 3.32 9.97
N SER A 192 -5.72 2.19 10.52
CA SER A 192 -7.09 1.71 10.31
C SER A 192 -8.15 2.49 11.09
N ASN A 193 -7.77 3.44 11.94
CA ASN A 193 -8.72 4.23 12.71
C ASN A 193 -9.48 5.22 11.81
N LYS A 194 -10.80 5.32 11.99
CA LYS A 194 -11.64 6.25 11.22
C LYS A 194 -11.20 7.71 11.36
N ASN A 195 -10.67 8.09 12.52
CA ASN A 195 -10.25 9.47 12.80
C ASN A 195 -9.05 9.92 11.94
N VAL A 196 -8.27 8.99 11.41
CA VAL A 196 -7.12 9.29 10.53
C VAL A 196 -7.41 9.03 9.06
N LYS A 197 -8.65 8.63 8.71
CA LYS A 197 -9.02 8.28 7.34
C LYS A 197 -8.83 9.45 6.37
N MET A 198 -9.18 10.66 6.78
CA MET A 198 -8.95 11.87 5.95
C MET A 198 -7.46 12.10 5.72
N THR A 199 -6.64 11.97 6.77
CA THR A 199 -5.18 12.10 6.67
C THR A 199 -4.57 11.06 5.74
N LEU A 200 -5.12 9.84 5.72
CA LEU A 200 -4.68 8.79 4.80
C LEU A 200 -5.12 9.05 3.36
N LEU A 201 -6.33 9.59 3.17
CA LEU A 201 -6.80 10.02 1.86
C LEU A 201 -5.88 11.11 1.29
N GLU A 202 -5.57 12.15 2.07
CA GLU A 202 -4.66 13.21 1.60
C GLU A 202 -3.23 12.71 1.35
N LEU A 203 -2.76 11.75 2.15
CA LEU A 203 -1.46 11.11 1.93
C LEU A 203 -1.46 10.30 0.62
N ASP A 204 -2.53 9.56 0.35
CA ASP A 204 -2.73 8.82 -0.89
C ASP A 204 -2.71 9.74 -2.11
N GLN A 205 -3.50 10.81 -2.06
CA GLN A 205 -3.58 11.81 -3.13
C GLN A 205 -2.23 12.52 -3.35
N SER A 206 -1.48 12.79 -2.28
CA SER A 206 -0.14 13.39 -2.39
C SER A 206 0.82 12.51 -3.21
N PHE A 207 0.79 11.19 -3.04
CA PHE A 207 1.63 10.28 -3.84
C PHE A 207 1.23 10.29 -5.32
N HIS A 208 -0.07 10.32 -5.62
CA HIS A 208 -0.54 10.44 -6.99
C HIS A 208 -0.08 11.76 -7.63
N TYR A 209 -0.19 12.89 -6.93
CA TYR A 209 0.27 14.18 -7.46
C TYR A 209 1.78 14.22 -7.69
N ILE A 210 2.58 13.55 -6.87
CA ILE A 210 4.04 13.42 -7.10
C ILE A 210 4.29 12.72 -8.43
N VAL A 211 3.57 11.63 -8.74
CA VAL A 211 3.69 10.94 -10.03
C VAL A 211 3.29 11.86 -11.18
N LEU A 212 2.16 12.55 -11.08
CA LEU A 212 1.71 13.48 -12.13
C LEU A 212 2.69 14.63 -12.35
N PHE A 213 3.25 15.16 -11.27
CA PHE A 213 4.29 16.20 -11.32
C PHE A 213 5.51 15.69 -12.07
N ILE A 214 6.02 14.50 -11.74
CA ILE A 214 7.18 13.90 -12.41
C ILE A 214 6.91 13.66 -13.89
N ILE A 215 5.70 13.19 -14.25
CA ILE A 215 5.31 13.00 -15.65
C ILE A 215 5.27 14.32 -16.41
N SER A 216 4.72 15.37 -15.79
CA SER A 216 4.62 16.68 -16.41
C SER A 216 5.97 17.39 -16.52
N TYR A 217 6.89 17.05 -15.62
CA TYR A 217 8.24 17.58 -15.58
C TYR A 217 9.16 16.92 -16.62
N LEU A 218 8.95 15.64 -16.91
CA LEU A 218 9.74 14.87 -17.87
C LEU A 218 8.98 14.71 -19.20
N ASN A 219 8.08 15.63 -19.53
CA ASN A 219 7.43 15.68 -20.83
C ASN A 219 8.26 16.52 -21.80
#